data_AF-A0A397TN46-F1
#
_entry.id   AF-A0A397TN46-F1
#
_cell.length_a   1.000
_cell.length_b   1.000
_cell.length_c   1.000
_cell.angle_alpha   90.00
_cell.angle_beta   90.00
_cell.angle_gamma   90.00
#
_symmetry.space_group_name_H-M   'P 1'
#
loop_
_entity.id
_entity.type
_entity.pdbx_description
1 polymer ?
#
loop_
_entity_poly.entity_id
_entity_poly.type
_entity_poly.pdbx_seq_one_letter_code
_entity_poly.pdbx_strand_id
1 'polypeptide(L)'
;MSVELSKVIPIDQTRLFTTEHYQYDPNTEVDQILFRMDIKGANNGNLIGVDNSLSSLRVVRDLDVLIRNKDFTGVGLGDCSKMLDETFGSLQTPNLWDNYRFILIGVCVGLAILLLLYLFARKSRKGRNYVLFMFVIIIVDFALDVAFIIVHGHDLKWLYPATYGFIFL
;
A
#
# COMPACT_ATOMS: atom_id res chain seq x y z
N MET A 1 -8.23 -6.99 18.58
CA MET A 1 -8.95 -7.19 17.30
C MET A 1 -8.73 -8.58 16.68
N SER A 2 -7.50 -9.05 16.44
CA SER A 2 -7.25 -10.37 15.80
C SER A 2 -7.87 -11.57 16.52
N VAL A 3 -7.88 -11.57 17.87
CA VAL A 3 -8.53 -12.61 18.71
C VAL A 3 -10.05 -12.63 18.57
N GLU A 4 -10.68 -11.46 18.40
CA GLU A 4 -12.14 -11.39 18.23
C GLU A 4 -12.51 -11.90 16.83
N LEU A 5 -11.79 -11.45 15.81
CA LEU A 5 -12.01 -11.87 14.43
C LEU A 5 -11.73 -13.36 14.19
N SER A 6 -10.76 -13.96 14.89
CA SER A 6 -10.49 -15.41 14.83
C SER A 6 -11.59 -16.27 15.45
N LYS A 7 -12.46 -15.68 16.29
CA LYS A 7 -13.65 -16.37 16.83
C LYS A 7 -14.85 -16.22 15.92
N VAL A 8 -14.96 -15.07 15.24
CA VAL A 8 -16.08 -14.75 14.34
C VAL A 8 -15.93 -15.46 12.99
N ILE A 9 -14.72 -15.50 12.45
CA ILE A 9 -14.34 -16.37 11.35
C ILE A 9 -13.48 -17.46 11.98
N PRO A 10 -13.87 -18.74 11.94
CA PRO A 10 -13.15 -19.81 12.63
C PRO A 10 -11.82 -20.11 11.94
N ILE A 11 -10.85 -19.23 12.12
CA ILE A 11 -9.49 -19.33 11.61
C ILE A 11 -8.51 -19.25 12.78
N ASP A 12 -7.41 -19.98 12.66
CA ASP A 12 -6.35 -19.94 13.64
C ASP A 12 -5.81 -18.51 13.77
N GLN A 13 -5.70 -18.01 15.02
CA GLN A 13 -5.18 -16.68 15.32
C GLN A 13 -3.76 -16.48 14.74
N THR A 14 -2.98 -17.56 14.63
CA THR A 14 -1.63 -17.53 14.03
C THR A 14 -1.64 -17.26 12.52
N ARG A 15 -2.81 -17.24 11.87
CA ARG A 15 -2.97 -16.87 10.45
C ARG A 15 -3.35 -15.40 10.25
N LEU A 16 -3.80 -14.72 11.30
CA LEU A 16 -4.20 -13.31 11.25
C LEU A 16 -3.10 -12.41 11.80
N PHE A 17 -2.57 -11.54 10.95
CA PHE A 17 -1.60 -10.54 11.32
C PHE A 17 -2.17 -9.16 11.06
N THR A 18 -1.87 -8.25 11.97
CA THR A 18 -2.28 -6.85 11.88
C THR A 18 -1.02 -6.02 11.90
N THR A 19 -0.89 -5.12 10.94
CA THR A 19 0.25 -4.19 10.91
C THR A 19 -0.04 -3.04 11.88
N GLU A 20 0.98 -2.54 12.56
CA GLU A 20 0.85 -1.37 13.45
C GLU A 20 0.64 -0.06 12.67
N HIS A 21 0.86 -0.09 11.36
CA HIS A 21 0.70 1.04 10.46
C HIS A 21 -0.74 1.15 9.99
N TYR A 22 -1.25 2.39 10.02
CA TYR A 22 -2.58 2.76 9.57
C TYR A 22 -2.48 3.86 8.51
N GLN A 23 -3.50 3.95 7.65
CA GLN A 23 -3.59 4.99 6.62
C GLN A 23 -4.93 5.71 6.78
N TYR A 24 -4.99 6.99 6.42
CA TYR A 24 -6.27 7.69 6.35
C TYR A 24 -6.94 7.40 5.02
N ASP A 25 -8.27 7.30 4.99
CA ASP A 25 -9.00 7.18 3.72
C ASP A 25 -9.04 8.56 3.03
N PRO A 26 -8.42 8.71 1.84
CA PRO A 26 -8.43 9.97 1.11
C PRO A 26 -9.79 10.31 0.47
N ASN A 27 -10.72 9.35 0.39
CA ASN A 27 -11.98 9.49 -0.33
C ASN A 27 -13.15 9.90 0.55
N THR A 28 -12.93 10.11 1.85
CA THR A 28 -13.99 10.46 2.80
C THR A 28 -13.70 11.80 3.47
N GLU A 29 -14.76 12.59 3.67
CA GLU A 29 -14.67 13.91 4.34
C GLU A 29 -14.45 13.78 5.85
N VAL A 30 -14.69 12.58 6.40
CA VAL A 30 -14.54 12.26 7.82
C VAL A 30 -13.22 11.53 8.02
N ASP A 31 -12.54 11.78 9.13
CA ASP A 31 -11.31 11.08 9.50
C ASP A 31 -11.57 9.58 9.74
N GLN A 32 -11.55 8.81 8.65
CA GLN A 32 -11.63 7.36 8.65
C GLN A 32 -10.23 6.76 8.46
N ILE A 33 -10.01 5.62 9.10
CA ILE A 33 -8.73 4.92 9.08
C ILE A 33 -8.89 3.61 8.32
N LEU A 34 -8.04 3.44 7.30
CA LEU A 34 -7.84 2.18 6.62
C LEU A 34 -6.89 1.30 7.43
N PHE A 35 -7.40 0.13 7.80
CA PHE A 35 -6.68 -0.85 8.60
C PHE A 35 -6.31 -2.06 7.75
N ARG A 36 -5.02 -2.39 7.68
CA ARG A 36 -4.54 -3.57 6.96
C ARG A 36 -4.50 -4.80 7.87
N MET A 37 -5.10 -5.88 7.37
CA MET A 37 -4.99 -7.21 7.95
C MET A 37 -4.42 -8.18 6.93
N ASP A 38 -3.35 -8.88 7.31
CA ASP A 38 -2.71 -9.89 6.50
C ASP A 38 -3.20 -11.27 6.94
N ILE A 39 -3.67 -12.07 5.98
CA ILE A 39 -4.17 -13.42 6.20
C ILE A 39 -3.20 -14.41 5.55
N LYS A 40 -2.51 -15.21 6.36
CA LYS A 40 -1.68 -16.29 5.84
C LYS A 40 -2.55 -17.40 5.23
N GLY A 41 -2.12 -17.91 4.07
CA GLY A 41 -2.69 -19.11 3.47
C GLY A 41 -2.59 -20.31 4.41
N ALA A 42 -3.41 -21.33 4.17
CA ALA A 42 -3.29 -22.58 4.91
C ALA A 42 -1.90 -23.16 4.61
N ASN A 43 -1.09 -23.40 5.66
CA ASN A 43 0.15 -24.15 5.48
C ASN A 43 -0.25 -25.58 5.10
N ASN A 44 0.15 -26.03 3.91
CA ASN A 44 -0.04 -27.40 3.42
C ASN A 44 0.65 -28.49 4.27
N GLY A 45 1.16 -28.15 5.46
CA GLY A 45 1.79 -29.06 6.38
C GLY A 45 1.11 -29.03 7.74
N ASN A 46 0.46 -30.14 8.08
CA ASN A 46 0.36 -30.68 9.44
C ASN A 46 -0.78 -30.28 10.40
N LEU A 47 -1.90 -29.71 9.94
CA LEU A 47 -3.09 -29.56 10.80
C LEU A 47 -4.22 -30.49 10.34
N ILE A 48 -4.36 -31.62 11.05
CA ILE A 48 -5.48 -32.56 10.90
C ILE A 48 -6.72 -31.91 11.52
N GLY A 49 -7.78 -31.72 10.73
CA GLY A 49 -9.08 -31.21 11.19
C GLY A 49 -9.35 -29.72 10.92
N VAL A 50 -8.37 -28.98 10.39
CA VAL A 50 -8.61 -27.66 9.78
C VAL A 50 -8.87 -27.90 8.30
N ASP A 51 -9.92 -27.31 7.76
CA ASP A 51 -10.19 -27.31 6.34
C ASP A 51 -9.04 -26.61 5.60
N ASN A 52 -8.07 -27.42 5.16
CA ASN A 52 -6.94 -27.01 4.30
C ASN A 52 -7.37 -26.36 2.96
N SER A 53 -8.67 -26.15 2.76
CA SER A 53 -9.30 -25.52 1.60
C SER A 53 -9.77 -24.08 1.85
N LEU A 54 -9.67 -23.54 3.07
CA LEU A 54 -10.02 -22.14 3.33
C LEU A 54 -8.93 -21.20 2.78
N SER A 55 -9.04 -20.93 1.49
CA SER A 55 -8.22 -19.96 0.77
C SER A 55 -8.34 -18.59 1.45
N SER A 56 -7.25 -17.83 1.49
CA SER A 56 -7.25 -16.45 2.00
C SER A 56 -8.34 -15.61 1.31
N LEU A 57 -8.60 -15.87 0.03
CA LEU A 57 -9.66 -15.23 -0.74
C LEU A 57 -11.07 -15.54 -0.19
N ARG A 58 -11.32 -16.76 0.26
CA ARG A 58 -12.60 -17.11 0.90
C ARG A 58 -12.75 -16.44 2.25
N VAL A 59 -11.67 -16.36 3.04
CA VAL A 59 -11.65 -15.62 4.31
C VAL A 59 -12.01 -14.14 4.09
N VAL A 60 -11.42 -13.50 3.09
CA VAL A 60 -11.73 -12.10 2.74
C VAL A 60 -13.20 -11.96 2.36
N ARG A 61 -13.73 -12.82 1.49
CA ARG A 61 -15.14 -12.75 1.10
C ARG A 61 -16.09 -12.96 2.27
N ASP A 62 -15.82 -13.94 3.11
CA ASP A 62 -16.67 -14.25 4.26
C ASP A 62 -16.58 -13.09 5.29
N LEU A 63 -15.40 -12.48 5.46
CA LEU A 63 -15.23 -11.27 6.27
C LEU A 63 -16.03 -10.08 5.72
N ASP A 64 -16.03 -9.86 4.41
CA ASP A 64 -16.83 -8.79 3.78
C ASP A 64 -18.31 -8.94 4.08
N VAL A 65 -18.85 -10.16 3.93
CA VAL A 65 -20.26 -10.46 4.26
C VAL A 65 -20.56 -10.21 5.73
N LEU A 66 -19.65 -10.61 6.63
CA LEU A 66 -19.85 -10.46 8.06
C LEU A 66 -19.79 -8.99 8.52
N ILE A 67 -18.89 -8.19 7.94
CA ILE A 67 -18.78 -6.75 8.20
C ILE A 67 -20.01 -6.01 7.67
N ARG A 68 -20.45 -6.32 6.45
CA ARG A 68 -21.65 -5.70 5.83
C ARG A 68 -22.94 -6.02 6.59
N ASN A 69 -22.98 -7.15 7.31
CA ASN A 69 -24.14 -7.57 8.10
C ASN A 69 -23.84 -7.53 9.61
N LYS A 70 -23.03 -6.56 10.08
CA LYS A 70 -22.55 -6.54 11.47
C LYS A 70 -23.64 -6.58 12.53
N ASP A 71 -24.83 -6.05 12.24
CA ASP A 71 -25.98 -6.04 13.16
C ASP A 71 -26.48 -7.44 13.54
N PHE A 72 -26.22 -8.44 12.70
CA PHE A 72 -26.69 -9.81 12.87
C PHE A 72 -25.56 -10.82 13.06
N THR A 73 -24.30 -10.37 13.05
CA THR A 73 -23.12 -11.26 13.09
C THR A 73 -22.27 -11.01 14.34
N GLY A 74 -21.36 -11.94 14.61
CA GLY A 74 -20.40 -11.81 15.72
C GLY A 74 -19.47 -10.59 15.62
N VAL A 75 -19.38 -9.95 14.44
CA VAL A 75 -18.59 -8.71 14.25
C VAL A 75 -19.17 -7.55 15.04
N GLY A 76 -20.50 -7.40 15.09
CA GLY A 76 -21.16 -6.32 15.83
C GLY A 76 -21.15 -6.49 17.35
N LEU A 77 -20.89 -7.71 17.84
CA LEU A 77 -20.84 -8.04 19.27
C LEU A 77 -19.47 -7.80 19.92
N GLY A 78 -18.40 -7.64 19.13
CA GLY A 78 -17.04 -7.42 19.65
C GLY A 78 -16.74 -5.96 19.97
N ASP A 79 -15.79 -5.73 20.87
CA ASP A 79 -15.47 -4.38 21.36
C ASP A 79 -14.74 -3.55 20.33
N CYS A 80 -13.79 -4.16 19.61
CA CYS A 80 -13.08 -3.51 18.50
C CYS A 80 -13.78 -3.71 17.16
N SER A 81 -14.34 -4.91 16.92
CA SER A 81 -14.89 -5.27 15.62
C SER A 81 -16.17 -4.52 15.23
N LYS A 82 -16.94 -4.00 16.21
CA LYS A 82 -18.14 -3.18 15.95
C LYS A 82 -17.85 -1.84 15.27
N MET A 83 -16.61 -1.34 15.39
CA MET A 83 -16.16 -0.07 14.81
C MET A 83 -15.87 -0.18 13.31
N LEU A 84 -15.94 -1.39 12.74
CA LEU A 84 -15.79 -1.60 11.30
C LEU A 84 -16.93 -0.93 10.53
N ASP A 85 -16.56 -0.26 9.44
CA ASP A 85 -17.49 0.38 8.53
C ASP A 85 -18.15 -0.69 7.64
N GLU A 86 -19.46 -0.81 7.79
CA GLU A 86 -20.29 -1.75 7.05
C GLU A 86 -20.40 -1.41 5.57
N THR A 87 -20.25 -0.12 5.22
CA THR A 87 -20.37 0.35 3.84
C THR A 87 -19.11 0.00 3.03
N PHE A 88 -17.94 0.14 3.67
CA PHE A 88 -16.63 -0.16 3.10
C PHE A 88 -16.39 -1.67 2.97
N GLY A 89 -16.74 -2.45 4.02
CA GLY A 89 -16.58 -3.90 4.03
C GLY A 89 -15.12 -4.35 4.10
N SER A 90 -14.77 -5.43 3.38
CA SER A 90 -13.40 -5.94 3.30
C SER A 90 -12.93 -6.01 1.85
N LEU A 91 -11.94 -5.18 1.51
CA LEU A 91 -11.35 -5.12 0.18
C LEU A 91 -9.98 -5.77 0.17
N GLN A 92 -9.68 -6.50 -0.90
CA GLN A 92 -8.33 -7.00 -1.13
C GLN A 92 -7.40 -5.84 -1.46
N THR A 93 -6.26 -5.76 -0.78
CA THR A 93 -5.24 -4.75 -1.12
C THR A 93 -4.79 -4.97 -2.57
N PRO A 94 -4.83 -3.93 -3.43
CA PRO A 94 -4.42 -4.07 -4.82
C PRO A 94 -2.93 -4.42 -4.88
N ASN A 95 -2.57 -5.29 -5.83
CA ASN A 95 -1.19 -5.64 -6.05
C ASN A 95 -0.45 -4.43 -6.66
N LEU A 96 0.47 -3.85 -5.89
CA LEU A 96 1.29 -2.71 -6.33
C LEU A 96 2.01 -3.01 -7.65
N TRP A 97 2.42 -4.26 -7.85
CA TRP A 97 3.07 -4.68 -9.08
C TRP A 97 2.15 -4.56 -10.29
N ASP A 98 0.88 -4.94 -10.18
CA ASP A 98 -0.04 -4.90 -11.32
C ASP A 98 -0.38 -3.47 -11.72
N ASN A 99 -0.53 -2.57 -10.75
CA ASN A 99 -0.87 -1.16 -11.00
C ASN A 99 0.34 -0.34 -11.47
N TYR A 100 1.52 -0.54 -10.89
CA TYR A 100 2.66 0.34 -11.09
C TYR A 100 3.80 -0.25 -11.93
N ARG A 101 3.75 -1.52 -12.38
CA ARG A 101 4.85 -2.13 -13.16
C ARG A 101 5.26 -1.30 -14.37
N PHE A 102 4.30 -0.77 -15.12
CA PHE A 102 4.59 -0.04 -16.35
C PHE A 102 5.23 1.32 -16.07
N ILE A 103 4.78 1.99 -15.01
CA ILE A 103 5.36 3.25 -14.55
C ILE A 103 6.79 3.00 -14.07
N LEU A 104 7.02 1.97 -13.25
CA LEU A 104 8.37 1.60 -12.79
C LEU A 104 9.30 1.26 -13.94
N ILE A 105 8.83 0.50 -14.93
CA ILE A 105 9.62 0.18 -16.13
C ILE A 105 9.94 1.45 -16.91
N GLY A 106 8.97 2.36 -17.08
CA GLY A 106 9.19 3.65 -17.73
C GLY A 106 10.26 4.49 -17.04
N VAL A 107 10.22 4.58 -15.71
CA VAL A 107 11.24 5.27 -14.90
C VAL A 107 12.61 4.62 -15.06
N CYS A 108 12.70 3.28 -14.96
CA CYS A 108 13.95 2.54 -15.14
C CYS A 108 14.56 2.75 -16.54
N VAL A 109 13.73 2.72 -17.59
CA VAL A 109 14.16 2.97 -18.97
C VAL A 109 14.63 4.42 -19.13
N GLY A 110 13.88 5.39 -18.59
CA GLY A 110 14.26 6.79 -18.59
C GLY A 110 15.63 7.00 -17.95
N LEU A 111 15.85 6.45 -16.75
CA LEU A 111 17.12 6.50 -16.04
C LEU A 111 18.25 5.85 -16.85
N ALA A 112 18.01 4.69 -17.48
CA ALA A 112 19.00 3.99 -18.28
C ALA A 112 19.45 4.80 -19.52
N ILE A 113 18.49 5.43 -20.23
CA ILE A 113 18.78 6.31 -21.37
C ILE A 113 19.62 7.51 -20.92
N LEU A 114 19.27 8.09 -19.77
CA LEU A 114 19.97 9.24 -19.21
C LEU A 114 21.40 8.87 -18.81
N LEU A 115 21.60 7.69 -18.22
CA LEU A 115 22.91 7.14 -17.89
C LEU A 115 23.77 6.88 -19.14
N LEU A 116 23.17 6.33 -20.20
CA LEU A 116 23.84 6.13 -21.49
C LEU A 116 24.28 7.46 -22.11
N LEU A 117 23.41 8.47 -22.11
CA LEU A 117 23.72 9.82 -22.59
C LEU A 117 24.85 10.45 -21.79
N TYR A 118 24.85 10.30 -20.46
CA TYR A 118 25.92 10.78 -19.60
C TYR A 118 27.26 10.12 -19.93
N LEU A 119 27.29 8.79 -20.10
CA LEU A 119 28.51 8.06 -20.48
C LEU A 119 29.02 8.49 -21.85
N PHE A 120 28.12 8.71 -22.81
CA PHE A 120 28.47 9.14 -24.16
C PHE A 120 29.03 10.58 -24.17
N ALA A 121 28.41 11.48 -23.39
CA ALA A 121 28.89 12.85 -23.21
C ALA A 121 30.27 12.88 -22.54
N ARG A 122 30.52 12.02 -21.54
CA ARG A 122 31.82 11.91 -20.85
C ARG A 122 32.93 11.41 -21.77
N LYS A 123 32.62 10.54 -22.74
CA LYS A 123 33.59 10.01 -23.70
C LYS A 123 34.03 11.05 -24.75
N SER A 124 33.25 12.11 -24.96
CA SER A 124 33.58 13.17 -25.92
C SER A 124 34.53 14.22 -25.30
N ARG A 125 35.73 14.36 -25.88
CA ARG A 125 36.83 15.22 -25.39
C ARG A 125 36.53 16.73 -25.34
N LYS A 126 35.37 17.19 -25.84
CA LYS A 126 34.92 18.60 -25.78
C LYS A 126 33.97 18.80 -24.58
N GLY A 127 34.52 18.60 -23.38
CA GLY A 127 33.79 18.50 -22.12
C GLY A 127 33.28 19.82 -21.54
N ARG A 128 32.23 20.40 -22.13
CA ARG A 128 31.43 21.47 -21.50
C ARG A 128 29.92 21.18 -21.43
N ASN A 129 29.47 20.10 -22.06
CA ASN A 129 28.04 19.74 -22.10
C ASN A 129 27.59 18.87 -20.92
N TYR A 130 28.50 18.38 -20.07
CA TYR A 130 28.15 17.52 -18.92
C TYR A 130 27.30 18.26 -17.86
N VAL A 131 27.50 19.58 -17.71
CA VAL A 131 26.75 20.42 -16.77
C VAL A 131 25.28 20.48 -17.15
N LEU A 132 24.98 20.55 -18.46
CA LEU A 132 23.62 20.60 -18.99
C LEU A 132 22.87 19.28 -18.72
N PHE A 133 23.56 18.14 -18.84
CA PHE A 133 23.00 16.84 -18.48
C PHE A 133 22.78 16.69 -16.97
N MET A 134 23.73 17.14 -16.15
CA MET A 134 23.59 17.11 -14.68
C MET A 134 22.38 17.95 -14.23
N PHE A 135 22.17 19.10 -14.86
CA PHE A 135 21.02 19.95 -14.59
C PHE A 135 19.68 19.28 -14.93
N VAL A 136 19.61 18.57 -16.06
CA VAL A 136 18.41 17.80 -16.44
C VAL A 136 18.13 16.67 -15.45
N ILE A 137 19.16 15.95 -14.98
CA ILE A 137 18.99 14.89 -13.96
C ILE A 137 18.40 15.48 -12.68
N ILE A 138 18.96 16.60 -12.20
CA ILE A 138 18.51 17.25 -10.97
C ILE A 138 17.04 17.70 -11.11
N ILE A 139 16.64 18.25 -12.26
CA ILE A 139 15.24 18.64 -12.50
C ILE A 139 14.31 17.41 -12.53
N VAL A 140 14.73 16.31 -13.14
CA VAL A 140 13.92 15.07 -13.19
C VAL A 140 13.77 14.46 -11.80
N ASP A 141 14.84 14.42 -11.02
CA ASP A 141 14.85 13.96 -9.63
C ASP A 141 13.89 14.80 -8.76
N PHE A 142 14.03 16.13 -8.85
CA PHE A 142 13.13 17.08 -8.18
C PHE A 142 11.67 16.91 -8.62
N ALA A 143 11.41 16.73 -9.92
CA ALA A 143 10.05 16.52 -10.41
C ALA A 143 9.45 15.19 -9.93
N LEU A 144 10.26 14.14 -9.79
CA LEU A 144 9.83 12.85 -9.24
C LEU A 144 9.52 12.95 -7.75
N ASP A 145 10.34 13.65 -6.98
CA ASP A 145 10.09 13.91 -5.55
C ASP A 145 8.79 14.70 -5.35
N VAL A 146 8.59 15.77 -6.14
CA VAL A 146 7.35 16.57 -6.11
C VAL A 146 6.15 15.73 -6.54
N ALA A 147 6.26 14.94 -7.61
CA ALA A 147 5.18 14.06 -8.06
C ALA A 147 4.84 13.00 -7.00
N PHE A 148 5.85 12.43 -6.33
CA PHE A 148 5.64 11.48 -5.25
C PHE A 148 4.86 12.12 -4.09
N ILE A 149 5.23 13.35 -3.71
CA ILE A 149 4.55 14.11 -2.65
C ILE A 149 3.12 14.49 -3.06
N ILE A 150 2.86 14.90 -4.31
CA ILE A 150 1.50 15.23 -4.76
C ILE A 150 0.60 13.99 -4.76
N VAL A 151 1.12 12.85 -5.23
CA VAL A 151 0.34 11.61 -5.36
C VAL A 151 0.09 10.94 -4.02
N HIS A 152 1.09 10.89 -3.13
CA HIS A 152 1.02 10.13 -1.87
C HIS A 152 1.04 11.02 -0.61
N GLY A 153 1.13 12.34 -0.75
CA GLY A 153 1.19 13.27 0.39
C GLY A 153 -0.09 13.29 1.22
N HIS A 154 -1.23 12.95 0.62
CA HIS A 154 -2.50 12.84 1.34
C HIS A 154 -2.60 11.56 2.18
N ASP A 155 -1.94 10.47 1.75
CA ASP A 155 -1.96 9.18 2.46
C ASP A 155 -1.20 9.23 3.79
N LEU A 156 -0.26 10.17 3.91
CA LEU A 156 0.60 10.36 5.08
C LEU A 156 0.44 11.79 5.59
N LYS A 157 -0.53 12.03 6.49
CA LYS A 157 -0.74 13.34 7.15
C LYS A 157 0.55 13.92 7.79
N TRP A 158 1.51 13.08 8.15
CA TRP A 158 2.82 13.47 8.68
C TRP A 158 3.80 14.03 7.63
N LEU A 159 3.57 13.79 6.34
CA LEU A 159 4.41 14.31 5.26
C LEU A 159 4.13 15.79 4.95
N TYR A 160 2.94 16.30 5.28
CA TYR A 160 2.55 17.70 5.06
C TYR A 160 3.59 18.72 5.56
N PRO A 161 4.11 18.65 6.80
CA PRO A 161 5.15 19.57 7.24
C PRO A 161 6.44 19.49 6.41
N ALA A 162 6.82 18.30 5.92
CA ALA A 162 7.96 18.16 5.00
C ALA A 162 7.67 18.84 3.65
N THR A 163 6.44 18.76 3.16
CA THR A 163 5.98 19.46 1.95
C THR A 163 6.05 20.98 2.10
N TYR A 164 5.62 21.53 3.23
CA TYR A 164 5.75 22.97 3.51
C TYR A 164 7.22 23.41 3.56
N GLY A 165 8.10 22.60 4.16
CA GLY A 165 9.54 22.88 4.19
C GLY A 165 10.22 22.83 2.82
N PHE A 166 9.74 21.96 1.92
CA PHE A 166 10.30 21.80 0.57
C PHE A 166 9.81 22.86 -0.43
N ILE A 167 8.55 23.33 -0.29
CA ILE A 167 7.97 24.37 -1.16
C ILE A 167 8.49 25.79 -0.79
N PHE A 168 8.89 26.00 0.47
CA PHE A 168 9.41 27.30 0.95
C PHE A 168 10.95 27.43 0.93
N LEU A 169 11.66 26.47 0.30
CA LEU A 169 13.12 26.52 0.09
C LEU A 169 13.46 26.91 -1.34
#